data_AF-A0A260ZHY7-F1
#
_entry.id   AF-A0A260ZHY7-F1
#
_cell.length_a   1.000
_cell.length_b   1.000
_cell.length_c   1.000
_cell.angle_alpha   90.00
_cell.angle_beta   90.00
_cell.angle_gamma   90.00
#
_symmetry.space_group_name_H-M   'P 1'
#
loop_
_entity.id
_entity.type
_entity.pdbx_description
1 polymer ?
#
loop_
_entity_poly.entity_id
_entity_poly.type
_entity_poly.pdbx_seq_one_letter_code
_entity_poly.pdbx_strand_id
1 'polypeptide(L)'
;MDIVFAPGTLANGRFRVMNMFHAKETQLYNVKDTQQGDLECILKLYKRDIFDDAYYNETNFLKACKGKKGFPYLFSEFPFTHGNIDDVRRWGHLLSQLKMRSYRFTMANTVRIGYRCLELLEKMHVMGYVHMDVHHQNIMVEHDYDGELKLNLIDFEFTSKIHPPPSCYNFLAWHSSLNVATHGDYTPIDDLHADPMRHFPNAESQWLGRLYIEIERQRTDGYDKSKILEILNAAVPGIDPRSPIDFSYHAGTYWIH
;
A
#
# COMPACT_ATOMS: atom_id res chain seq x y z
N MET A 1 -7.19 19.69 6.85
CA MET A 1 -6.33 20.58 7.68
C MET A 1 -5.99 21.86 6.91
N ASP A 2 -5.54 22.93 7.58
CA ASP A 2 -4.98 24.13 6.92
C ASP A 2 -3.71 23.79 6.12
N ILE A 3 -3.48 24.48 5.01
CA ILE A 3 -2.32 24.25 4.13
C ILE A 3 -1.04 24.68 4.87
N VAL A 4 -0.16 23.71 5.16
CA VAL A 4 1.08 23.95 5.89
C VAL A 4 2.15 24.64 5.04
N PHE A 5 2.31 24.18 3.79
CA PHE A 5 3.30 24.72 2.86
C PHE A 5 2.64 25.15 1.55
N ALA A 6 3.00 26.35 1.07
CA ALA A 6 2.62 26.81 -0.26
C ALA A 6 3.61 26.26 -1.33
N PRO A 7 3.19 26.15 -2.61
CA PRO A 7 4.11 25.93 -3.71
C PRO A 7 5.30 26.91 -3.69
N GLY A 8 6.50 26.39 -3.92
CA GLY A 8 7.77 27.11 -3.85
C GLY A 8 8.43 27.15 -2.46
N THR A 9 7.71 26.87 -1.36
CA THR A 9 8.28 26.87 -0.01
C THR A 9 9.33 25.76 0.17
N LEU A 10 10.42 26.04 0.90
CA LEU A 10 11.41 25.04 1.30
C LEU A 10 11.05 24.42 2.65
N ALA A 11 10.49 23.21 2.66
CA ALA A 11 10.36 22.41 3.86
C ALA A 11 11.76 21.95 4.35
N ASN A 12 12.02 22.09 5.65
CA ASN A 12 13.33 21.82 6.28
C ASN A 12 14.53 22.50 5.59
N GLY A 13 14.33 23.64 4.93
CA GLY A 13 15.37 24.35 4.18
C GLY A 13 15.95 23.61 2.96
N ARG A 14 15.40 22.44 2.59
CA ARG A 14 15.93 21.54 1.56
C ARG A 14 14.90 21.10 0.53
N PHE A 15 13.68 20.78 0.97
CA PHE A 15 12.67 20.17 0.12
C PHE A 15 11.72 21.23 -0.44
N ARG A 16 11.87 21.59 -1.71
CA ARG A 16 11.02 22.57 -2.38
C ARG A 16 9.66 21.97 -2.68
N VAL A 17 8.61 22.51 -2.07
CA VAL A 17 7.23 22.09 -2.30
C VAL A 17 6.80 22.50 -3.70
N MET A 18 6.31 21.52 -4.48
CA MET A 18 5.85 21.72 -5.86
C MET A 18 4.33 21.89 -5.89
N ASN A 19 3.60 20.96 -5.28
CA ASN A 19 2.15 21.03 -5.09
C ASN A 19 1.71 20.15 -3.90
N MET A 20 0.45 20.28 -3.52
CA MET A 20 -0.23 19.41 -2.56
C MET A 20 -1.26 18.59 -3.32
N PHE A 21 -1.33 17.28 -3.06
CA PHE A 21 -2.29 16.38 -3.73
C PHE A 21 -3.18 15.59 -2.76
N HIS A 22 -2.90 15.65 -1.45
CA HIS A 22 -3.83 15.19 -0.41
C HIS A 22 -3.77 16.11 0.82
N ALA A 23 -4.91 16.35 1.48
CA ALA A 23 -5.05 17.43 2.48
C ALA A 23 -6.03 17.14 3.64
N LYS A 24 -6.48 15.88 3.79
CA LYS A 24 -7.49 15.48 4.78
C LYS A 24 -6.86 15.18 6.13
N GLU A 25 -6.79 13.90 6.51
CA GLU A 25 -6.25 13.39 7.77
C GLU A 25 -4.72 13.54 7.77
N THR A 26 -4.09 13.07 6.69
CA THR A 26 -2.66 13.28 6.42
C THR A 26 -2.49 14.30 5.28
N GLN A 27 -1.41 15.08 5.26
CA GLN A 27 -1.11 15.97 4.14
C GLN A 27 0.02 15.42 3.28
N LEU A 28 -0.21 15.33 1.97
CA LEU A 28 0.77 14.81 1.00
C LEU A 28 1.15 15.91 0.01
N TYR A 29 2.44 16.19 -0.06
CA TYR A 29 3.05 17.17 -0.94
C TYR A 29 4.02 16.49 -1.90
N ASN A 30 4.00 16.89 -3.16
CA ASN A 30 5.12 16.62 -4.07
C ASN A 30 6.21 17.64 -3.76
N VAL A 31 7.45 17.19 -3.54
CA VAL A 31 8.60 18.04 -3.24
C VAL A 31 9.81 17.66 -4.09
N LYS A 32 10.73 18.60 -4.27
CA LYS A 32 12.05 18.37 -4.87
C LYS A 32 13.17 18.60 -3.88
N ASP A 33 14.13 17.68 -3.84
CA ASP A 33 15.33 17.81 -3.03
C ASP A 33 16.38 18.69 -3.72
N THR A 34 16.47 19.95 -3.29
CA THR A 34 17.40 20.93 -3.89
C THR A 34 18.87 20.64 -3.62
N GLN A 35 19.19 19.70 -2.71
CA GLN A 35 20.56 19.28 -2.39
C GLN A 35 20.98 17.98 -3.09
N GLN A 36 20.02 17.21 -3.62
CA GLN A 36 20.28 15.95 -4.31
C GLN A 36 19.73 15.96 -5.75
N GLY A 37 20.10 16.99 -6.50
CA GLY A 37 19.83 17.06 -7.95
C GLY A 37 18.36 17.24 -8.32
N ASP A 38 17.57 17.91 -7.49
CA ASP A 38 16.13 18.11 -7.68
C ASP A 38 15.33 16.79 -7.75
N LEU A 39 15.82 15.75 -7.05
CA LEU A 39 15.12 14.46 -6.89
C LEU A 39 13.69 14.71 -6.38
N GLU A 40 12.71 14.21 -7.13
CA GLU A 40 11.29 14.39 -6.86
C GLU A 40 10.75 13.27 -5.96
N CYS A 41 9.94 13.69 -4.99
CA CYS A 41 9.80 13.06 -3.69
C CYS A 41 8.41 13.32 -3.11
N ILE A 42 7.86 12.40 -2.30
CA ILE A 42 6.55 12.61 -1.64
C ILE A 42 6.74 12.93 -0.17
N LEU A 43 6.46 14.17 0.24
CA LEU A 43 6.47 14.61 1.64
C LEU A 43 5.10 14.38 2.29
N LYS A 44 5.03 13.41 3.21
CA LYS A 44 3.86 13.03 4.02
C LYS A 44 3.97 13.65 5.41
N LEU A 45 2.99 14.48 5.83
CA LEU A 45 3.01 15.24 7.09
C LEU A 45 2.02 14.70 8.12
N TYR A 46 2.53 14.24 9.27
CA TYR A 46 1.72 13.81 10.40
C TYR A 46 1.48 14.95 11.39
N LYS A 47 0.29 14.96 12.00
CA LYS A 47 0.01 15.79 13.18
C LYS A 47 0.20 14.90 14.41
N ARG A 48 1.25 15.14 15.22
CA ARG A 48 1.30 14.52 16.57
C ARG A 48 0.18 15.08 17.43
N ASP A 49 -0.94 14.38 17.47
CA ASP A 49 -1.68 14.22 18.72
C ASP A 49 -1.08 13.02 19.48
N ILE A 50 -1.26 12.98 20.80
CA ILE A 50 -0.46 12.14 21.72
C ILE A 50 -0.75 10.62 21.57
N PHE A 51 -1.75 10.26 20.78
CA PHE A 51 -2.26 8.89 20.59
C PHE A 51 -2.02 8.33 19.18
N ASP A 52 -1.23 9.01 18.34
CA ASP A 52 -1.10 8.67 16.93
C ASP A 52 -0.01 7.60 16.69
N ASP A 53 -0.41 6.33 16.78
CA ASP A 53 0.44 5.17 16.44
C ASP A 53 0.83 5.15 14.95
N ALA A 54 0.06 5.81 14.07
CA ALA A 54 0.23 5.76 12.62
C ALA A 54 1.64 6.17 12.16
N TYR A 55 2.14 7.29 12.69
CA TYR A 55 3.49 7.77 12.43
C TYR A 55 4.54 6.71 12.81
N TYR A 56 4.41 6.09 13.98
CA TYR A 56 5.40 5.12 14.48
C TYR A 56 5.33 3.78 13.73
N ASN A 57 4.13 3.29 13.42
CA ASN A 57 3.90 2.09 12.64
C ASN A 57 4.60 2.19 11.27
N GLU A 58 4.31 3.26 10.53
CA GLU A 58 4.91 3.48 9.21
C GLU A 58 6.42 3.73 9.31
N THR A 59 6.88 4.54 10.28
CA THR A 59 8.32 4.76 10.51
C THR A 59 9.07 3.45 10.78
N ASN A 60 8.51 2.59 11.64
CA ASN A 60 9.13 1.35 12.05
C ASN A 60 9.16 0.34 10.89
N PHE A 61 8.08 0.23 10.13
CA PHE A 61 8.03 -0.65 8.96
C PHE A 61 8.99 -0.18 7.86
N LEU A 62 8.97 1.12 7.50
CA LEU A 62 9.85 1.65 6.45
C LEU A 62 11.34 1.52 6.80
N LYS A 63 11.70 1.60 8.09
CA LYS A 63 13.05 1.29 8.57
C LYS A 63 13.39 -0.20 8.44
N ALA A 64 12.45 -1.09 8.76
CA ALA A 64 12.62 -2.53 8.62
C ALA A 64 12.68 -3.00 7.16
N CYS A 65 11.94 -2.37 6.24
CA CYS A 65 11.88 -2.73 4.82
C CYS A 65 12.93 -2.01 3.95
N LYS A 66 13.86 -1.25 4.56
CA LYS A 66 14.89 -0.48 3.86
C LYS A 66 15.65 -1.32 2.82
N GLY A 67 15.56 -0.90 1.55
CA GLY A 67 16.23 -1.54 0.41
C GLY A 67 15.51 -2.78 -0.14
N LYS A 68 14.32 -3.12 0.34
CA LYS A 68 13.49 -4.21 -0.20
C LYS A 68 12.61 -3.66 -1.35
N LYS A 69 12.78 -4.17 -2.57
CA LYS A 69 11.89 -3.85 -3.71
C LYS A 69 10.43 -4.19 -3.37
N GLY A 70 9.50 -3.30 -3.75
CA GLY A 70 8.06 -3.46 -3.49
C GLY A 70 7.53 -2.62 -2.34
N PHE A 71 8.39 -1.85 -1.65
CA PHE A 71 8.04 -0.91 -0.59
C PHE A 71 8.81 0.40 -0.79
N PRO A 72 8.19 1.57 -0.48
CA PRO A 72 8.86 2.86 -0.45
C PRO A 72 10.14 2.89 0.38
N TYR A 73 11.06 3.77 0.00
CA TYR A 73 12.21 4.11 0.81
C TYR A 73 11.92 5.35 1.67
N LEU A 74 12.05 5.24 3.00
CA LEU A 74 12.07 6.40 3.90
C LEU A 74 13.40 7.14 3.75
N PHE A 75 13.36 8.25 3.01
CA PHE A 75 14.55 9.00 2.63
C PHE A 75 15.05 9.97 3.72
N SER A 76 14.13 10.62 4.41
CA SER A 76 14.43 11.57 5.49
C SER A 76 13.24 11.67 6.45
N GLU A 77 13.56 11.93 7.71
CA GLU A 77 12.62 12.31 8.77
C GLU A 77 13.08 13.66 9.34
N PHE A 78 12.15 14.59 9.55
CA PHE A 78 12.46 15.84 10.25
C PHE A 78 11.25 16.36 11.03
N PRO A 79 11.44 16.92 12.24
CA PRO A 79 10.41 17.65 12.95
C PRO A 79 10.23 19.05 12.35
N PHE A 80 9.00 19.57 12.38
CA PHE A 80 8.73 21.00 12.16
C PHE A 80 7.55 21.46 13.01
N THR A 81 7.44 22.79 13.18
CA THR A 81 6.34 23.47 13.86
C THR A 81 5.53 24.29 12.85
N HIS A 82 4.21 24.37 13.04
CA HIS A 82 3.32 25.16 12.22
C HIS A 82 2.09 25.60 13.04
N GLY A 83 1.93 26.92 13.19
CA GLY A 83 0.95 27.55 14.10
C GLY A 83 1.62 28.41 15.18
N ASN A 84 0.81 29.14 15.96
CA ASN A 84 1.27 30.10 16.98
C ASN A 84 1.50 29.50 18.39
N ILE A 85 1.47 28.17 18.54
CA ILE A 85 1.56 27.50 19.85
C ILE A 85 2.52 26.30 19.74
N ASP A 86 3.34 26.09 20.78
CA ASP A 86 4.43 25.10 20.88
C ASP A 86 4.02 23.61 20.82
N ASP A 87 2.73 23.30 20.60
CA ASP A 87 2.16 21.97 20.84
C ASP A 87 2.05 21.03 19.62
N VAL A 88 2.28 21.49 18.38
CA VAL A 88 2.11 20.64 17.18
C VAL A 88 3.45 20.32 16.50
N ARG A 89 4.21 19.38 17.08
CA ARG A 89 5.39 18.78 16.44
C ARG A 89 4.96 17.85 15.31
N ARG A 90 5.10 18.31 14.07
CA ARG A 90 4.78 17.51 12.88
C ARG A 90 6.04 16.87 12.31
N TRP A 91 5.88 15.73 11.64
CA TRP A 91 6.98 14.99 11.02
C TRP A 91 6.75 14.83 9.53
N GLY A 92 7.81 15.01 8.73
CA GLY A 92 7.82 14.71 7.31
C GLY A 92 8.41 13.33 7.03
N HIS A 93 7.65 12.42 6.42
CA HIS A 93 8.22 11.26 5.70
C HIS A 93 8.43 11.60 4.25
N LEU A 94 9.50 11.09 3.66
CA LEU A 94 9.77 11.26 2.25
C LEU A 94 9.81 9.89 1.55
N LEU A 95 8.88 9.68 0.60
CA LEU A 95 8.70 8.42 -0.16
C LEU A 95 9.07 8.58 -1.65
N SER A 96 9.35 7.46 -2.32
CA SER A 96 9.73 7.38 -3.74
C SER A 96 8.57 7.68 -4.71
N GLN A 97 8.90 7.92 -5.99
CA GLN A 97 7.89 8.22 -7.01
C GLN A 97 6.97 7.03 -7.28
N LEU A 98 5.67 7.26 -7.11
CA LEU A 98 4.63 6.26 -7.30
C LEU A 98 3.50 6.89 -8.10
N LYS A 99 3.08 6.21 -9.17
CA LYS A 99 2.07 6.74 -10.10
C LYS A 99 0.74 6.00 -9.95
N MET A 100 -0.35 6.75 -10.05
CA MET A 100 -1.70 6.20 -10.12
C MET A 100 -1.89 5.41 -11.43
N ARG A 101 -2.70 4.36 -11.35
CA ARG A 101 -3.04 3.43 -12.44
C ARG A 101 -4.49 3.64 -12.92
N SER A 102 -4.80 3.22 -14.13
CA SER A 102 -6.18 3.02 -14.58
C SER A 102 -6.92 2.04 -13.66
N TYR A 103 -8.22 2.25 -13.42
CA TYR A 103 -9.07 1.35 -12.61
C TYR A 103 -9.70 0.19 -13.41
N ARG A 104 -9.37 0.06 -14.69
CA ARG A 104 -9.81 -1.03 -15.57
C ARG A 104 -8.57 -1.87 -15.90
N PHE A 105 -8.71 -3.18 -15.76
CA PHE A 105 -7.68 -4.17 -16.05
C PHE A 105 -8.30 -5.31 -16.87
N THR A 106 -7.56 -5.90 -17.81
CA THR A 106 -7.89 -7.22 -18.33
C THR A 106 -7.86 -8.26 -17.21
N MET A 107 -8.52 -9.40 -17.44
CA MET A 107 -8.39 -10.57 -16.56
C MET A 107 -6.92 -11.03 -16.45
N ALA A 108 -6.14 -10.95 -17.54
CA ALA A 108 -4.71 -11.28 -17.55
C ALA A 108 -3.90 -10.40 -16.57
N ASN A 109 -4.06 -9.07 -16.66
CA ASN A 109 -3.41 -8.16 -15.72
C ASN A 109 -3.98 -8.25 -14.30
N THR A 110 -5.26 -8.59 -14.13
CA THR A 110 -5.84 -8.84 -12.80
C THR A 110 -5.14 -10.01 -12.10
N VAL A 111 -4.88 -11.11 -12.82
CA VAL A 111 -4.12 -12.27 -12.30
C VAL A 111 -2.67 -11.89 -11.97
N ARG A 112 -1.98 -11.18 -12.88
CA ARG A 112 -0.58 -10.74 -12.69
C ARG A 112 -0.41 -9.77 -11.53
N ILE A 113 -1.38 -8.88 -11.31
CA ILE A 113 -1.43 -7.95 -10.17
C ILE A 113 -1.69 -8.73 -8.89
N GLY A 114 -2.71 -9.60 -8.86
CA GLY A 114 -3.04 -10.42 -7.69
C GLY A 114 -1.87 -11.27 -7.22
N TYR A 115 -1.17 -11.93 -8.14
CA TYR A 115 0.05 -12.69 -7.87
C TYR A 115 1.14 -11.82 -7.22
N ARG A 116 1.44 -10.64 -7.79
CA ARG A 116 2.45 -9.72 -7.25
C ARG A 116 2.06 -9.14 -5.89
N CYS A 117 0.77 -8.85 -5.66
CA CYS A 117 0.29 -8.42 -4.34
C CYS A 117 0.55 -9.50 -3.27
N LEU A 118 0.30 -10.77 -3.57
CA LEU A 118 0.59 -11.88 -2.65
C LEU A 118 2.08 -12.01 -2.35
N GLU A 119 2.96 -11.82 -3.34
CA GLU A 119 4.42 -11.80 -3.12
C GLU A 119 4.88 -10.60 -2.27
N LEU A 120 4.19 -9.47 -2.32
CA LEU A 120 4.46 -8.31 -1.44
C LEU A 120 4.01 -8.59 0.00
N LEU A 121 2.80 -9.15 0.18
CA LEU A 121 2.27 -9.51 1.50
C LEU A 121 3.08 -10.63 2.15
N GLU A 122 3.40 -11.71 1.44
CA GLU A 122 4.27 -12.77 1.95
C GLU A 122 5.64 -12.22 2.37
N LYS A 123 6.25 -11.32 1.58
CA LYS A 123 7.52 -10.66 1.94
C LYS A 123 7.40 -9.83 3.21
N MET A 124 6.27 -9.16 3.42
CA MET A 124 5.95 -8.41 4.64
C MET A 124 5.72 -9.35 5.85
N HIS A 125 5.01 -10.46 5.64
CA HIS A 125 4.75 -11.48 6.67
C HIS A 125 6.05 -12.17 7.11
N VAL A 126 6.96 -12.48 6.18
CA VAL A 126 8.31 -13.02 6.45
C VAL A 126 9.17 -12.03 7.26
N MET A 127 8.91 -10.73 7.17
CA MET A 127 9.53 -9.72 8.03
C MET A 127 8.88 -9.60 9.42
N GLY A 128 7.79 -10.33 9.68
CA GLY A 128 7.07 -10.33 10.96
C GLY A 128 5.99 -9.25 11.09
N TYR A 129 5.52 -8.68 9.98
CA TYR A 129 4.51 -7.60 9.94
C TYR A 129 3.26 -8.02 9.16
N VAL A 130 2.11 -7.43 9.50
CA VAL A 130 0.86 -7.43 8.70
C VAL A 130 0.48 -5.99 8.35
N HIS A 131 -0.18 -5.79 7.22
CA HIS A 131 -0.47 -4.44 6.72
C HIS A 131 -1.72 -3.83 7.37
N MET A 132 -2.77 -4.63 7.58
CA MET A 132 -4.04 -4.27 8.21
C MET A 132 -4.91 -3.27 7.43
N ASP A 133 -4.51 -2.90 6.21
CA ASP A 133 -5.22 -1.95 5.33
C ASP A 133 -4.92 -2.24 3.84
N VAL A 134 -5.04 -3.51 3.44
CA VAL A 134 -4.76 -3.91 2.04
C VAL A 134 -5.95 -3.59 1.16
N HIS A 135 -5.85 -2.50 0.41
CA HIS A 135 -6.81 -2.18 -0.63
C HIS A 135 -6.17 -1.55 -1.87
N HIS A 136 -6.97 -1.39 -2.93
CA HIS A 136 -6.50 -1.02 -4.26
C HIS A 136 -5.88 0.39 -4.38
N GLN A 137 -6.06 1.26 -3.38
CA GLN A 137 -5.45 2.61 -3.36
C GLN A 137 -4.06 2.57 -2.73
N ASN A 138 -3.83 1.64 -1.79
CA ASN A 138 -2.55 1.36 -1.15
C ASN A 138 -1.60 0.52 -2.03
N ILE A 139 -1.96 0.27 -3.29
CA ILE A 139 -1.14 -0.43 -4.28
C ILE A 139 -0.84 0.52 -5.44
N MET A 140 0.42 0.89 -5.54
CA MET A 140 0.97 1.81 -6.53
C MET A 140 1.84 1.09 -7.56
N VAL A 141 2.20 1.80 -8.64
CA VAL A 141 3.11 1.29 -9.67
C VAL A 141 4.35 2.18 -9.88
N GLU A 142 5.45 1.51 -10.21
CA GLU A 142 6.75 2.08 -10.57
C GLU A 142 7.26 1.39 -11.84
N HIS A 143 7.97 2.11 -12.70
CA HIS A 143 8.61 1.55 -13.89
C HIS A 143 10.09 1.37 -13.59
N ASP A 144 10.53 0.12 -13.49
CA ASP A 144 11.89 -0.25 -13.11
C ASP A 144 12.83 -0.17 -14.34
N TYR A 145 14.14 -0.28 -14.10
CA TYR A 145 15.17 -0.10 -15.13
C TYR A 145 15.19 -1.22 -16.18
N ASP A 146 14.52 -2.33 -15.92
CA ASP A 146 14.34 -3.45 -16.85
C ASP A 146 13.19 -3.24 -17.85
N GLY A 147 12.44 -2.13 -17.76
CA GLY A 147 11.29 -1.84 -18.61
C GLY A 147 9.96 -2.36 -18.06
N GLU A 148 9.98 -3.03 -16.92
CA GLU A 148 8.79 -3.64 -16.32
C GLU A 148 8.04 -2.71 -15.38
N LEU A 149 6.71 -2.83 -15.36
CA LEU A 149 5.88 -2.20 -14.33
C LEU A 149 5.88 -3.08 -13.07
N LYS A 150 6.44 -2.56 -11.98
CA LYS A 150 6.47 -3.20 -10.66
C LYS A 150 5.37 -2.63 -9.77
N LEU A 151 4.85 -3.46 -8.86
CA LEU A 151 3.95 -3.01 -7.81
C LEU A 151 4.74 -2.59 -6.58
N ASN A 152 4.26 -1.54 -5.90
CA ASN A 152 4.69 -1.17 -4.55
C ASN A 152 3.46 -1.08 -3.65
N LEU A 153 3.57 -1.64 -2.44
CA LEU A 153 2.60 -1.46 -1.35
C LEU A 153 2.93 -0.16 -0.60
N ILE A 154 1.93 0.58 -0.14
CA ILE A 154 2.10 1.86 0.57
C ILE A 154 1.11 2.01 1.73
N ASP A 155 1.29 3.07 2.50
CA ASP A 155 0.39 3.52 3.56
C ASP A 155 0.37 2.58 4.77
N PHE A 156 1.50 2.54 5.46
CA PHE A 156 1.78 1.61 6.56
C PHE A 156 1.31 2.15 7.92
N GLU A 157 0.38 3.10 7.95
CA GLU A 157 -0.15 3.72 9.18
C GLU A 157 -0.76 2.68 10.13
N PHE A 158 -1.38 1.63 9.59
CA PHE A 158 -1.97 0.54 10.37
C PHE A 158 -1.09 -0.71 10.48
N THR A 159 0.11 -0.68 9.92
CA THR A 159 1.02 -1.83 9.93
C THR A 159 1.48 -2.18 11.33
N SER A 160 1.31 -3.44 11.72
CA SER A 160 1.66 -3.94 13.04
C SER A 160 2.49 -5.24 12.96
N LYS A 161 3.06 -5.64 14.08
CA LYS A 161 3.77 -6.92 14.20
C LYS A 161 2.78 -8.07 14.30
N ILE A 162 3.15 -9.22 13.74
CA ILE A 162 2.38 -10.48 13.87
C ILE A 162 2.47 -11.04 15.30
N HIS A 163 3.55 -10.71 16.04
CA HIS A 163 3.82 -11.22 17.37
C HIS A 163 4.18 -10.09 18.37
N PRO A 164 3.38 -9.89 19.44
CA PRO A 164 2.06 -10.50 19.67
C PRO A 164 1.05 -10.10 18.57
N PRO A 165 -0.03 -10.87 18.36
CA PRO A 165 -1.07 -10.53 17.38
C PRO A 165 -1.65 -9.12 17.63
N PRO A 166 -1.96 -8.33 16.58
CA PRO A 166 -2.60 -7.03 16.74
C PRO A 166 -4.05 -7.18 17.22
N SER A 167 -4.38 -6.49 18.31
CA SER A 167 -5.77 -6.28 18.74
C SER A 167 -6.47 -5.32 17.78
N CYS A 168 -7.64 -5.71 17.27
CA CYS A 168 -8.45 -4.89 16.37
C CYS A 168 -9.66 -4.24 17.04
N TYR A 169 -9.68 -4.12 18.39
CA TYR A 169 -10.87 -3.76 19.16
C TYR A 169 -11.61 -2.47 18.71
N ASN A 170 -10.90 -1.52 18.07
CA ASN A 170 -11.45 -0.28 17.51
C ASN A 170 -11.38 -0.20 15.97
N PHE A 171 -11.06 -1.29 15.27
CA PHE A 171 -10.75 -1.29 13.83
C PHE A 171 -11.89 -1.95 13.03
N LEU A 172 -12.77 -1.10 12.47
CA LEU A 172 -13.91 -1.51 11.65
C LEU A 172 -13.93 -0.68 10.36
N ALA A 173 -13.13 -1.13 9.39
CA ALA A 173 -13.16 -0.60 8.03
C ALA A 173 -14.16 -1.37 7.17
N TRP A 174 -14.63 -0.74 6.08
CA TRP A 174 -15.53 -1.38 5.10
C TRP A 174 -14.90 -2.57 4.36
N HIS A 175 -13.58 -2.77 4.51
CA HIS A 175 -12.83 -3.89 3.96
C HIS A 175 -12.36 -4.90 5.03
N SER A 176 -12.73 -4.73 6.31
CA SER A 176 -12.32 -5.63 7.39
C SER A 176 -12.97 -7.00 7.26
N SER A 177 -12.23 -8.07 7.58
CA SER A 177 -12.77 -9.43 7.64
C SER A 177 -13.86 -9.59 8.71
N LEU A 178 -14.66 -10.66 8.62
CA LEU A 178 -15.66 -10.97 9.63
C LEU A 178 -15.03 -11.21 11.02
N ASN A 179 -13.86 -11.85 11.09
CA ASN A 179 -13.10 -12.08 12.32
C ASN A 179 -12.82 -10.74 13.03
N VAL A 180 -12.23 -9.79 12.30
CA VAL A 180 -11.93 -8.43 12.76
C VAL A 180 -13.19 -7.66 13.15
N ALA A 181 -14.25 -7.76 12.35
CA ALA A 181 -15.55 -7.15 12.65
C ALA A 181 -16.23 -7.72 13.91
N THR A 182 -15.84 -8.92 14.36
CA THR A 182 -16.27 -9.55 15.62
C THR A 182 -15.29 -9.38 16.78
N HIS A 183 -14.28 -8.52 16.64
CA HIS A 183 -13.22 -8.25 17.63
C HIS A 183 -12.28 -9.43 17.93
N GLY A 184 -12.07 -10.35 16.97
CA GLY A 184 -11.01 -11.35 17.04
C GLY A 184 -9.63 -10.76 16.70
N ASP A 185 -8.54 -11.42 17.13
CA ASP A 185 -7.17 -10.95 16.83
C ASP A 185 -6.94 -10.88 15.31
N TYR A 186 -6.22 -9.85 14.84
CA TYR A 186 -5.88 -9.70 13.42
C TYR A 186 -4.78 -10.70 13.03
N THR A 187 -4.96 -11.36 11.88
CA THR A 187 -4.03 -12.36 11.37
C THR A 187 -3.68 -12.12 9.89
N PRO A 188 -2.60 -12.73 9.35
CA PRO A 188 -2.18 -12.56 7.94
C PRO A 188 -3.22 -12.88 6.86
N ILE A 189 -4.38 -13.43 7.23
CA ILE A 189 -5.47 -13.79 6.33
C ILE A 189 -6.62 -12.78 6.35
N ASP A 190 -6.63 -11.87 7.33
CA ASP A 190 -7.61 -10.78 7.43
C ASP A 190 -7.33 -9.65 6.42
N ASP A 191 -6.13 -9.64 5.80
CA ASP A 191 -5.75 -8.80 4.66
C ASP A 191 -6.47 -9.20 3.33
N LEU A 192 -7.41 -10.15 3.36
CA LEU A 192 -8.04 -10.78 2.18
C LEU A 192 -9.57 -10.95 2.36
N HIS A 193 -10.42 -10.15 1.68
CA HIS A 193 -11.91 -10.05 1.86
C HIS A 193 -12.59 -9.55 0.53
N ALA A 194 -13.86 -9.79 0.13
CA ALA A 194 -15.13 -10.25 0.74
C ALA A 194 -15.97 -11.14 -0.24
N ASP A 195 -17.14 -11.68 0.18
CA ASP A 195 -18.03 -12.61 -0.59
C ASP A 195 -18.27 -12.20 -2.06
N PRO A 196 -17.61 -12.86 -3.04
CA PRO A 196 -17.67 -12.49 -4.44
C PRO A 196 -18.46 -13.46 -5.32
N MET A 197 -18.85 -14.65 -4.82
CA MET A 197 -19.53 -15.66 -5.66
C MET A 197 -20.86 -15.15 -6.19
N ARG A 198 -21.55 -14.29 -5.42
CA ARG A 198 -22.78 -13.62 -5.83
C ARG A 198 -22.58 -12.55 -6.92
N HIS A 199 -21.34 -12.13 -7.16
CA HIS A 199 -20.97 -11.04 -8.06
C HIS A 199 -20.28 -11.50 -9.35
N PHE A 200 -19.85 -12.76 -9.45
CA PHE A 200 -19.13 -13.31 -10.61
C PHE A 200 -19.86 -14.49 -11.28
N PRO A 201 -20.99 -14.24 -11.98
CA PRO A 201 -21.76 -15.29 -12.66
C PRO A 201 -21.05 -15.87 -13.88
N ASN A 202 -20.14 -15.11 -14.51
CA ASN A 202 -19.49 -15.47 -15.77
C ASN A 202 -18.33 -16.45 -15.53
N ALA A 203 -18.21 -17.50 -16.34
CA ALA A 203 -17.16 -18.52 -16.21
C ALA A 203 -15.73 -17.93 -16.19
N GLU A 204 -15.51 -16.84 -16.94
CA GLU A 204 -14.22 -16.12 -17.01
C GLU A 204 -13.80 -15.43 -15.71
N SER A 205 -14.76 -15.10 -14.81
CA SER A 205 -14.50 -14.44 -13.52
C SER A 205 -14.74 -15.33 -12.30
N GLN A 206 -15.30 -16.54 -12.48
CA GLN A 206 -15.52 -17.50 -11.38
C GLN A 206 -14.25 -17.86 -10.59
N TRP A 207 -13.05 -17.72 -11.17
CA TRP A 207 -11.80 -17.94 -10.45
C TRP A 207 -11.57 -16.93 -9.31
N LEU A 208 -12.09 -15.70 -9.40
CA LEU A 208 -12.06 -14.72 -8.31
C LEU A 208 -12.90 -15.22 -7.12
N GLY A 209 -14.05 -15.82 -7.42
CA GLY A 209 -14.90 -16.48 -6.44
C GLY A 209 -14.24 -17.70 -5.79
N ARG A 210 -13.57 -18.55 -6.59
CA ARG A 210 -12.78 -19.70 -6.06
C ARG A 210 -11.61 -19.24 -5.19
N LEU A 211 -10.89 -18.19 -5.63
CA LEU A 211 -9.78 -17.59 -4.89
C LEU A 211 -10.24 -17.12 -3.51
N TYR A 212 -11.38 -16.44 -3.44
CA TYR A 212 -11.97 -16.05 -2.16
C TYR A 212 -12.39 -17.23 -1.29
N ILE A 213 -13.06 -18.26 -1.84
CA ILE A 213 -13.45 -19.45 -1.05
C ILE A 213 -12.21 -20.13 -0.43
N GLU A 214 -11.11 -20.21 -1.19
CA GLU A 214 -9.84 -20.75 -0.70
C GLU A 214 -9.24 -19.89 0.42
N ILE A 215 -9.27 -18.57 0.25
CA ILE A 215 -8.87 -17.59 1.27
C ILE A 215 -9.71 -17.73 2.54
N GLU A 216 -11.04 -17.87 2.44
CA GLU A 216 -11.89 -18.08 3.60
C GLU A 216 -11.63 -19.43 4.28
N ARG A 217 -11.38 -20.51 3.51
CA ARG A 217 -11.04 -21.82 4.08
C ARG A 217 -9.72 -21.78 4.85
N GLN A 218 -8.72 -21.04 4.35
CA GLN A 218 -7.44 -20.91 5.04
C GLN A 218 -7.54 -20.15 6.38
N ARG A 219 -8.66 -19.46 6.69
CA ARG A 219 -8.88 -18.88 8.03
C ARG A 219 -8.93 -19.93 9.13
N THR A 220 -9.50 -21.10 8.84
CA THR A 220 -9.55 -22.23 9.78
C THR A 220 -8.35 -23.16 9.63
N ASP A 221 -7.90 -23.36 8.40
CA ASP A 221 -6.94 -24.41 8.05
C ASP A 221 -5.47 -23.95 8.16
N GLY A 222 -5.25 -22.64 8.24
CA GLY A 222 -3.93 -22.00 8.13
C GLY A 222 -3.57 -21.60 6.70
N TYR A 223 -2.61 -20.69 6.58
CA TYR A 223 -2.18 -20.14 5.29
C TYR A 223 -1.42 -21.16 4.43
N ASP A 224 -1.94 -21.45 3.24
CA ASP A 224 -1.30 -22.24 2.18
C ASP A 224 -1.27 -21.46 0.86
N LYS A 225 -0.14 -20.76 0.64
CA LYS A 225 0.15 -20.06 -0.62
C LYS A 225 0.00 -20.94 -1.86
N SER A 226 0.29 -22.24 -1.77
CA SER A 226 0.29 -23.16 -2.93
C SER A 226 -1.11 -23.28 -3.53
N LYS A 227 -2.14 -23.34 -2.68
CA LYS A 227 -3.54 -23.41 -3.11
C LYS A 227 -4.04 -22.12 -3.76
N ILE A 228 -3.63 -20.97 -3.21
CA ILE A 228 -3.88 -19.66 -3.81
C ILE A 228 -3.22 -19.57 -5.19
N LEU A 229 -1.97 -20.02 -5.31
CA LEU A 229 -1.25 -20.05 -6.58
C LEU A 229 -1.86 -21.03 -7.59
N GLU A 230 -2.34 -22.20 -7.16
CA GLU A 230 -3.05 -23.17 -8.02
C GLU A 230 -4.23 -22.50 -8.74
N ILE A 231 -5.02 -21.71 -8.01
CA ILE A 231 -6.18 -20.98 -8.56
C ILE A 231 -5.73 -19.87 -9.53
N LEU A 232 -4.68 -19.12 -9.20
CA LEU A 232 -4.16 -18.04 -10.06
C LEU A 232 -3.54 -18.57 -11.36
N ASN A 233 -2.81 -19.68 -11.34
CA ASN A 233 -2.25 -20.30 -12.55
C ASN A 233 -3.36 -20.88 -13.46
N ALA A 234 -4.52 -21.26 -12.89
CA ALA A 234 -5.68 -21.75 -13.63
C ALA A 234 -6.73 -20.67 -13.96
N ALA A 235 -6.47 -19.40 -13.63
CA ALA A 235 -7.44 -18.32 -13.72
C ALA A 235 -7.77 -17.87 -15.15
N VAL A 236 -6.74 -17.70 -15.99
CA VAL A 236 -6.87 -17.27 -17.40
C VAL A 236 -5.99 -18.18 -18.26
N PRO A 237 -6.56 -18.99 -19.17
CA PRO A 237 -5.80 -19.92 -20.00
C PRO A 237 -4.68 -19.25 -20.79
N GLY A 238 -3.47 -19.81 -20.72
CA GLY A 238 -2.30 -19.31 -21.45
C GLY A 238 -1.59 -18.10 -20.83
N ILE A 239 -2.06 -17.56 -19.71
CA ILE A 239 -1.40 -16.48 -18.97
C ILE A 239 -0.58 -17.06 -17.81
N ASP A 240 0.73 -16.78 -17.79
CA ASP A 240 1.55 -16.95 -16.59
C ASP A 240 1.36 -15.74 -15.65
N PRO A 241 0.90 -15.92 -14.40
CA PRO A 241 0.79 -14.83 -13.42
C PRO A 241 2.10 -14.06 -13.19
N ARG A 242 3.25 -14.71 -13.44
CA ARG A 242 4.59 -14.14 -13.30
C ARG A 242 5.03 -13.32 -14.52
N SER A 243 4.35 -13.45 -15.67
CA SER A 243 4.69 -12.69 -16.88
C SER A 243 4.60 -11.18 -16.60
N PRO A 244 5.27 -10.34 -17.42
CA PRO A 244 5.15 -8.89 -17.36
C PRO A 244 3.70 -8.41 -17.29
N ILE A 245 3.46 -7.30 -16.58
CA ILE A 245 2.19 -6.57 -16.64
C ILE A 245 2.14 -5.86 -18.00
N ASP A 246 1.05 -6.02 -18.75
CA ASP A 246 0.90 -5.32 -20.03
C ASP A 246 0.39 -3.89 -19.77
N PHE A 247 1.16 -2.88 -20.18
CA PHE A 247 0.80 -1.47 -19.97
C PHE A 247 1.20 -0.59 -21.16
N SER A 248 0.63 0.60 -21.22
CA SER A 248 1.19 1.72 -21.99
C SER A 248 1.33 2.97 -21.13
N TYR A 249 2.22 3.87 -21.53
CA TYR A 249 2.48 5.13 -20.83
C TYR A 249 2.17 6.31 -21.73
N HIS A 250 1.18 7.12 -21.33
CA HIS A 250 0.72 8.27 -22.11
C HIS A 250 0.47 9.47 -21.19
N ALA A 251 1.05 10.62 -21.55
CA ALA A 251 0.85 11.91 -20.88
C ALA A 251 1.03 11.91 -19.34
N GLY A 252 1.99 11.10 -18.83
CA GLY A 252 2.27 11.01 -17.39
C GLY A 252 1.62 9.83 -16.68
N THR A 253 0.67 9.14 -17.31
CA THR A 253 -0.17 8.10 -16.70
C THR A 253 0.13 6.71 -17.27
N TYR A 254 0.16 5.70 -16.40
CA TYR A 254 0.19 4.29 -16.80
C TYR A 254 -1.23 3.76 -17.02
N TRP A 255 -1.46 3.25 -18.23
CA TRP A 255 -2.67 2.54 -18.62
C TRP A 255 -2.34 1.06 -18.58
N ILE A 256 -2.79 0.38 -17.53
CA ILE A 256 -2.71 -1.08 -17.43
C ILE A 256 -3.89 -1.62 -18.23
N HIS A 257 -3.61 -2.52 -19.17
CA HIS A 257 -4.61 -2.99 -20.14
C HIS A 257 -5.50 -4.08 -19.56
#